data_AF-A0A0J0UH29-F1
#
_entry.id   AF-A0A0J0UH29-F1
#
_cell.length_a   1.000
_cell.length_b   1.000
_cell.length_c   1.000
_cell.angle_alpha   90.00
_cell.angle_beta   90.00
_cell.angle_gamma   90.00
#
_symmetry.space_group_name_H-M   'P 1'
#
loop_
_entity.id
_entity.type
_entity.pdbx_description
1 polymer ?
#
loop_
_entity_poly.entity_id
_entity_poly.type
_entity_poly.pdbx_seq_one_letter_code
_entity_poly.pdbx_strand_id
1 'polypeptide(L)'
;MTDPNRTEPTGFEGNPPAAPDLWAQQATKNEASKAAAAPGWERETLEKLVLGTLAEQRAARRWRNFWRLAWVLLAGAVIWAALSREMTATSKSTPHTAVVDVKGEIAAGAEASAEFVVAAMRSAFEDAGSQAVVLLINSPGGSPVQAGIINDEIVRLKAKYNKPVYAVVEETCASAAYYIAAAADGIFVDKASIVGSIGVLMDGFGFTGTMEKLGVERRLLTAGENKGFLDPFSPQTETQRAYAQAMLDQIHQQFIGVVKQGRGDRLKVTPETFSGLFWTGQQAVEMGLADQLGNLDYVAREVVKAEDVIDYTRRDNVAERLAKKFGAAVGMGAVKGLAALQLPQLR
;
A
#
# COMPACT_ATOMS: atom_id res chain seq x y z
N MET A 1 -2.94 -79.54 10.74
CA MET A 1 -3.24 -80.14 9.42
C MET A 1 -1.90 -80.38 8.75
N THR A 2 -1.29 -81.53 9.04
CA THR A 2 -1.36 -82.76 8.22
C THR A 2 -0.59 -82.61 6.92
N ASP A 3 0.67 -83.04 7.00
CA ASP A 3 1.50 -83.61 5.93
C ASP A 3 0.69 -84.64 5.11
N PRO A 4 0.97 -84.79 3.81
CA PRO A 4 1.31 -86.15 3.39
C PRO A 4 2.30 -86.29 2.21
N ASN A 5 3.03 -87.41 2.30
CA ASN A 5 3.67 -88.24 1.25
C ASN A 5 5.12 -87.87 0.89
N ARG A 6 6.17 -88.56 1.37
CA ARG A 6 6.44 -90.04 1.47
C ARG A 6 6.30 -90.70 0.09
N THR A 7 7.34 -91.26 -0.52
CA THR A 7 7.95 -92.59 -0.26
C THR A 7 9.36 -92.66 -0.87
N GLU A 8 10.44 -93.09 -0.19
CA GLU A 8 10.83 -94.48 0.22
C GLU A 8 11.24 -95.41 -0.97
N PRO A 9 12.04 -96.49 -0.77
CA PRO A 9 13.51 -96.52 -0.80
C PRO A 9 14.02 -97.75 -1.60
N THR A 10 14.99 -98.50 -1.05
CA THR A 10 15.56 -99.80 -1.46
C THR A 10 16.78 -99.70 -2.36
N GLY A 11 17.86 -100.43 -2.15
CA GLY A 11 18.21 -101.46 -1.17
C GLY A 11 19.64 -101.87 -1.49
N PHE A 12 20.43 -102.22 -0.47
CA PHE A 12 20.87 -103.62 -0.23
C PHE A 12 21.83 -104.12 -1.32
N GLU A 13 23.00 -104.68 -1.06
CA GLU A 13 23.68 -105.19 0.13
C GLU A 13 25.02 -105.75 -0.44
N GLY A 14 26.04 -106.02 0.38
CA GLY A 14 27.05 -106.99 -0.07
C GLY A 14 28.47 -106.84 0.43
N ASN A 15 28.63 -107.14 1.72
CA ASN A 15 29.78 -107.80 2.34
C ASN A 15 31.10 -107.04 2.63
N PRO A 16 31.62 -107.16 3.89
CA PRO A 16 32.98 -106.77 4.29
C PRO A 16 33.92 -108.00 4.17
N PRO A 17 35.12 -108.10 4.79
CA PRO A 17 36.00 -107.12 5.45
C PRO A 17 37.47 -107.22 4.96
N ALA A 18 38.37 -106.36 5.46
CA ALA A 18 39.65 -106.71 6.10
C ALA A 18 40.65 -105.52 6.14
N ALA A 19 41.42 -105.47 7.22
CA ALA A 19 42.39 -104.45 7.63
C ALA A 19 43.70 -104.47 6.81
N PRO A 20 44.71 -103.65 7.18
CA PRO A 20 44.77 -102.19 7.21
C PRO A 20 45.88 -101.71 6.25
N ASP A 21 45.56 -100.87 5.26
CA ASP A 21 46.57 -100.52 4.23
C ASP A 21 47.30 -99.21 4.57
N LEU A 22 48.61 -99.33 4.78
CA LEU A 22 49.57 -98.30 5.23
C LEU A 22 49.80 -97.18 4.19
N TRP A 23 48.91 -97.04 3.22
CA TRP A 23 48.86 -95.99 2.19
C TRP A 23 47.85 -94.87 2.54
N ALA A 24 47.00 -95.07 3.56
CA ALA A 24 46.03 -94.07 4.02
C ALA A 24 46.64 -92.84 4.75
N GLN A 25 47.94 -92.88 5.08
CA GLN A 25 48.66 -91.74 5.70
C GLN A 25 49.32 -90.79 4.67
N GLN A 26 49.34 -91.14 3.39
CA GLN A 26 49.94 -90.30 2.34
C GLN A 26 48.90 -89.59 1.47
N ALA A 27 47.63 -90.02 1.52
CA ALA A 27 46.49 -89.33 0.91
C ALA A 27 45.89 -88.22 1.82
N THR A 28 45.93 -88.39 3.14
CA THR A 28 45.41 -87.41 4.12
C THR A 28 46.28 -86.15 4.25
N LYS A 29 47.54 -86.19 3.78
CA LYS A 29 48.41 -85.00 3.66
C LYS A 29 48.17 -84.20 2.37
N ASN A 30 47.57 -84.83 1.34
CA ASN A 30 47.21 -84.19 0.08
C ASN A 30 45.75 -83.70 0.01
N GLU A 31 44.85 -84.21 0.86
CA GLU A 31 43.49 -83.68 0.98
C GLU A 31 43.40 -82.48 1.95
N ALA A 32 44.32 -82.34 2.91
CA ALA A 32 44.42 -81.12 3.73
C ALA A 32 45.00 -79.89 3.00
N SER A 33 45.59 -80.06 1.80
CA SER A 33 46.05 -78.93 0.97
C SER A 33 45.06 -78.54 -0.14
N LYS A 34 43.92 -79.24 -0.27
CA LYS A 34 42.92 -79.00 -1.31
C LYS A 34 41.59 -78.40 -0.82
N ALA A 35 41.48 -78.10 0.48
CA ALA A 35 40.31 -77.45 1.08
C ALA A 35 40.55 -75.98 1.50
N ALA A 36 41.61 -75.33 1.01
CA ALA A 36 41.95 -73.93 1.34
C ALA A 36 42.17 -73.05 0.09
N ALA A 37 41.35 -73.23 -0.94
CA ALA A 37 41.28 -72.31 -2.08
C ALA A 37 39.85 -71.79 -2.25
N ALA A 38 39.36 -71.04 -1.25
CA ALA A 38 38.24 -70.15 -1.46
C ALA A 38 38.71 -69.02 -2.41
N PRO A 39 38.03 -68.78 -3.53
CA PRO A 39 38.66 -68.05 -4.60
C PRO A 39 38.45 -66.54 -4.40
N GLY A 40 39.54 -65.79 -4.26
CA GLY A 40 39.51 -64.34 -3.97
C GLY A 40 38.74 -63.47 -4.96
N TRP A 41 38.38 -64.01 -6.14
CA TRP A 41 37.60 -63.28 -7.16
C TRP A 41 36.17 -62.96 -6.71
N GLU A 42 35.54 -63.76 -5.84
CA GLU A 42 34.18 -63.48 -5.34
C GLU A 42 34.18 -62.25 -4.43
N ARG A 43 35.21 -62.12 -3.58
CA ARG A 43 35.38 -60.93 -2.73
C ARG A 43 35.76 -59.70 -3.54
N GLU A 44 36.61 -59.86 -4.55
CA GLU A 44 37.04 -58.77 -5.43
C GLU A 44 35.91 -58.27 -6.36
N THR A 45 35.02 -59.17 -6.81
CA THR A 45 33.83 -58.80 -7.61
C THR A 45 32.74 -58.16 -6.75
N LEU A 46 32.52 -58.65 -5.52
CA LEU A 46 31.64 -57.99 -4.55
C LEU A 46 32.17 -56.61 -4.16
N GLU A 47 33.48 -56.46 -3.95
CA GLU A 47 34.11 -55.17 -3.66
C GLU A 47 33.98 -54.20 -4.85
N LYS A 48 34.19 -54.67 -6.09
CA LYS A 48 33.99 -53.85 -7.30
C LYS A 48 32.52 -53.47 -7.53
N LEU A 49 31.56 -54.33 -7.20
CA LEU A 49 30.13 -54.00 -7.27
C LEU A 49 29.73 -53.00 -6.17
N VAL A 50 30.22 -53.17 -4.94
CA VAL A 50 29.95 -52.22 -3.84
C VAL A 50 30.61 -50.86 -4.10
N LEU A 51 31.85 -50.83 -4.58
CA LEU A 51 32.53 -49.59 -4.96
C LEU A 51 31.91 -48.96 -6.21
N GLY A 52 31.45 -49.76 -7.18
CA GLY A 52 30.73 -49.30 -8.37
C GLY A 52 29.40 -48.63 -8.03
N THR A 53 28.61 -49.25 -7.14
CA THR A 53 27.35 -48.64 -6.65
C THR A 53 27.58 -47.40 -5.79
N LEU A 54 28.66 -47.34 -5.01
CA LEU A 54 29.07 -46.13 -4.28
C LEU A 54 29.51 -45.00 -5.21
N ALA A 55 30.20 -45.30 -6.30
CA ALA A 55 30.58 -44.33 -7.32
C ALA A 55 29.34 -43.76 -8.04
N GLU A 56 28.37 -44.61 -8.37
CA GLU A 56 27.10 -44.23 -8.98
C GLU A 56 26.24 -43.37 -8.05
N GLN A 57 26.17 -43.69 -6.74
CA GLN A 57 25.48 -42.85 -5.77
C GLN A 57 26.16 -41.48 -5.57
N ARG A 58 27.50 -41.41 -5.60
CA ARG A 58 28.22 -40.14 -5.54
C ARG A 58 28.00 -39.31 -6.81
N ALA A 59 27.98 -39.93 -7.98
CA ALA A 59 27.67 -39.28 -9.25
C ALA A 59 26.22 -38.75 -9.27
N ALA A 60 25.25 -39.55 -8.84
CA ALA A 60 23.84 -39.15 -8.75
C ALA A 60 23.63 -37.99 -7.76
N ARG A 61 24.32 -37.99 -6.61
CA ARG A 61 24.28 -36.86 -5.66
C ARG A 61 24.90 -35.59 -6.24
N ARG A 62 26.03 -35.70 -6.94
CA ARG A 62 26.68 -34.58 -7.64
C ARG A 62 25.80 -34.04 -8.75
N TRP A 63 25.15 -34.92 -9.52
CA TRP A 63 24.22 -34.54 -10.60
C TRP A 63 22.96 -33.86 -10.07
N ARG A 64 22.39 -34.37 -8.97
CA ARG A 64 21.26 -33.73 -8.28
C ARG A 64 21.62 -32.36 -7.72
N ASN A 65 22.80 -32.22 -7.13
CA ASN A 65 23.26 -30.93 -6.61
C ASN A 65 23.60 -29.96 -7.75
N PHE A 66 24.18 -30.44 -8.84
CA PHE A 66 24.41 -29.67 -10.07
C PHE A 66 23.10 -29.11 -10.63
N TRP A 67 22.07 -29.95 -10.79
CA TRP A 67 20.76 -29.49 -11.24
C TRP A 67 20.10 -28.51 -10.27
N ARG A 68 20.22 -28.71 -8.94
CA ARG A 68 19.73 -27.74 -7.95
C ARG A 68 20.43 -26.38 -8.06
N LEU A 69 21.76 -26.37 -8.20
CA LEU A 69 22.53 -25.15 -8.40
C LEU A 69 22.22 -24.49 -9.75
N ALA A 70 22.00 -25.28 -10.80
CA ALA A 70 21.58 -24.78 -12.10
C ALA A 70 20.19 -24.11 -12.04
N TRP A 71 19.23 -24.70 -11.31
CA TRP A 71 17.92 -24.07 -11.07
C TRP A 71 18.02 -22.80 -10.23
N VAL A 72 18.89 -22.76 -9.22
CA VAL A 72 19.14 -21.55 -8.42
C VAL A 72 19.80 -20.45 -9.26
N LEU A 73 20.77 -20.79 -10.11
CA LEU A 73 21.40 -19.85 -11.04
C LEU A 73 20.42 -19.36 -12.09
N LEU A 74 19.56 -20.23 -12.63
CA LEU A 74 18.50 -19.86 -13.56
C LEU A 74 17.50 -18.91 -12.87
N ALA A 75 17.04 -19.24 -11.67
CA ALA A 75 16.15 -18.37 -10.91
C ALA A 75 16.81 -17.02 -10.61
N GLY A 76 18.09 -17.01 -10.22
CA GLY A 76 18.87 -15.79 -10.05
C GLY A 76 19.03 -14.98 -11.33
N ALA A 77 19.25 -15.64 -12.47
CA ALA A 77 19.33 -14.99 -13.78
C ALA A 77 17.98 -14.43 -14.24
N VAL A 78 16.88 -15.12 -13.96
CA VAL A 78 15.50 -14.63 -14.24
C VAL A 78 15.16 -13.45 -13.34
N ILE A 79 15.49 -13.52 -12.05
CA ILE A 79 15.32 -12.39 -11.11
C ILE A 79 16.20 -11.21 -11.54
N TRP A 80 17.46 -11.46 -11.90
CA TRP A 80 18.36 -10.42 -12.40
C TRP A 80 17.88 -9.84 -13.72
N ALA A 81 17.34 -10.65 -14.64
CA ALA A 81 16.74 -10.18 -15.88
C ALA A 81 15.46 -9.37 -15.63
N ALA A 82 14.63 -9.75 -14.64
CA ALA A 82 13.44 -8.99 -14.25
C ALA A 82 13.82 -7.64 -13.62
N LEU A 83 14.74 -7.65 -12.66
CA LEU A 83 15.23 -6.45 -11.98
C LEU A 83 16.03 -5.54 -12.91
N SER A 84 16.85 -6.10 -13.82
CA SER A 84 17.57 -5.29 -14.80
C SER A 84 16.62 -4.70 -15.84
N ARG A 85 15.55 -5.38 -16.25
CA ARG A 85 14.50 -4.78 -17.12
C ARG A 85 13.75 -3.63 -16.44
N GLU A 86 13.57 -3.68 -15.11
CA GLU A 86 13.09 -2.52 -14.33
C GLU A 86 14.13 -1.40 -14.26
N MET A 87 15.43 -1.73 -14.21
CA MET A 87 16.52 -0.76 -14.07
C MET A 87 16.92 -0.07 -15.39
N THR A 88 16.79 -0.74 -16.55
CA THR A 88 16.97 -0.12 -17.87
C THR A 88 15.71 0.56 -18.41
N ALA A 89 14.58 0.45 -17.72
CA ALA A 89 13.41 1.29 -17.95
C ALA A 89 13.60 2.69 -17.35
N THR A 90 14.71 3.36 -17.69
CA THR A 90 14.64 4.82 -17.89
C THR A 90 13.91 5.04 -19.21
N SER A 91 12.68 4.53 -19.30
CA SER A 91 11.81 4.74 -20.45
C SER A 91 11.42 6.19 -20.41
N LYS A 92 11.81 6.93 -21.46
CA LYS A 92 11.22 8.23 -21.77
C LYS A 92 9.70 8.03 -21.77
N SER A 93 9.04 8.57 -20.75
CA SER A 93 7.59 8.54 -20.62
C SER A 93 6.97 9.16 -21.88
N THR A 94 5.96 8.50 -22.44
CA THR A 94 5.24 8.99 -23.63
C THR A 94 4.47 10.27 -23.28
N PRO A 95 4.17 11.15 -24.26
CA PRO A 95 3.33 12.32 -24.01
C PRO A 95 1.97 11.90 -23.45
N HIS A 96 1.62 12.38 -22.26
CA HIS A 96 0.38 12.04 -21.55
C HIS A 96 -0.12 13.21 -20.70
N THR A 97 -1.38 13.12 -20.27
CA THR A 97 -1.99 13.98 -19.24
C THR A 97 -1.83 13.30 -17.89
N ALA A 98 -1.12 13.95 -16.95
CA ALA A 98 -0.94 13.41 -15.61
C ALA A 98 -2.11 13.81 -14.71
N VAL A 99 -2.74 12.85 -14.05
CA VAL A 99 -3.88 13.09 -13.14
C VAL A 99 -3.47 12.86 -11.68
N VAL A 100 -3.95 13.73 -10.81
CA VAL A 100 -3.86 13.58 -9.35
C VAL A 100 -5.24 13.79 -8.75
N ASP A 101 -5.77 12.78 -8.07
CA ASP A 101 -7.06 12.86 -7.40
C ASP A 101 -6.97 13.68 -6.11
N VAL A 102 -7.98 14.55 -5.92
CA VAL A 102 -8.26 15.23 -4.65
C VAL A 102 -9.68 14.83 -4.25
N LYS A 103 -9.79 13.67 -3.59
CA LYS A 103 -11.06 13.04 -3.26
C LYS A 103 -11.34 12.97 -1.77
N GLY A 104 -12.54 13.37 -1.37
CA GLY A 104 -12.99 13.36 0.02
C GLY A 104 -12.48 14.56 0.83
N GLU A 105 -12.50 14.44 2.14
CA GLU A 105 -12.10 15.52 3.06
C GLU A 105 -10.59 15.80 2.96
N ILE A 106 -10.23 17.08 2.84
CA ILE A 106 -8.85 17.56 2.84
C ILE A 106 -8.42 17.76 4.30
N ALA A 107 -7.75 16.77 4.88
CA ALA A 107 -7.29 16.82 6.26
C ALA A 107 -5.93 16.14 6.42
N ALA A 108 -5.21 16.47 7.50
CA ALA A 108 -3.96 15.78 7.81
C ALA A 108 -4.21 14.27 8.01
N GLY A 109 -3.46 13.42 7.32
CA GLY A 109 -3.62 11.96 7.37
C GLY A 109 -4.80 11.41 6.55
N ALA A 110 -5.60 12.25 5.90
CA ALA A 110 -6.62 11.81 4.94
C ALA A 110 -6.00 11.50 3.57
N GLU A 111 -6.75 10.81 2.70
CA GLU A 111 -6.31 10.48 1.34
C GLU A 111 -6.03 11.75 0.50
N ALA A 112 -6.82 12.82 0.70
CA ALA A 112 -6.61 14.12 0.07
C ALA A 112 -5.72 15.09 0.89
N SER A 113 -4.86 14.56 1.77
CA SER A 113 -3.93 15.38 2.54
C SER A 113 -2.86 16.03 1.64
N ALA A 114 -2.30 17.15 2.11
CA ALA A 114 -1.21 17.83 1.45
C ALA A 114 0.01 16.92 1.26
N GLU A 115 0.28 16.01 2.19
CA GLU A 115 1.38 15.05 2.07
C GLU A 115 1.27 14.21 0.79
N PHE A 116 0.10 13.59 0.57
CA PHE A 116 -0.11 12.73 -0.60
C PHE A 116 -0.27 13.54 -1.88
N VAL A 117 -1.10 14.59 -1.86
CA VAL A 117 -1.40 15.40 -3.05
C VAL A 117 -0.14 16.12 -3.54
N VAL A 118 0.65 16.73 -2.67
CA VAL A 118 1.90 17.41 -3.07
C VAL A 118 2.92 16.40 -3.58
N ALA A 119 3.07 15.23 -2.95
CA ALA A 119 3.99 14.20 -3.43
C ALA A 119 3.59 13.65 -4.80
N ALA A 120 2.29 13.43 -5.04
CA ALA A 120 1.74 13.01 -6.33
C ALA A 120 1.98 14.08 -7.41
N MET A 121 1.63 15.34 -7.12
CA MET A 121 1.89 16.46 -8.03
C MET A 121 3.37 16.57 -8.38
N ARG A 122 4.28 16.50 -7.39
CA ARG A 122 5.72 16.55 -7.64
C ARG A 122 6.16 15.47 -8.64
N SER A 123 5.71 14.23 -8.45
CA SER A 123 6.01 13.14 -9.39
C SER A 123 5.44 13.40 -10.79
N ALA A 124 4.21 13.91 -10.90
CA ALA A 124 3.60 14.28 -12.17
C ALA A 124 4.35 15.42 -12.89
N PHE A 125 4.84 16.41 -12.15
CA PHE A 125 5.62 17.52 -12.71
C PHE A 125 7.03 17.08 -13.15
N GLU A 126 7.66 16.18 -12.42
CA GLU A 126 9.01 15.66 -12.72
C GLU A 126 9.05 14.76 -13.95
N ASP A 127 7.94 14.10 -14.29
CA ASP A 127 7.86 13.23 -15.45
C ASP A 127 7.95 14.02 -16.77
N ALA A 128 8.97 13.76 -17.60
CA ALA A 128 9.16 14.43 -18.88
C ALA A 128 8.04 14.18 -19.92
N GLY A 129 7.30 13.07 -19.80
CA GLY A 129 6.16 12.75 -20.65
C GLY A 129 4.90 13.54 -20.29
N SER A 130 4.79 14.01 -19.04
CA SER A 130 3.62 14.76 -18.57
C SER A 130 3.56 16.14 -19.23
N GLN A 131 2.54 16.35 -20.06
CA GLN A 131 2.29 17.61 -20.78
C GLN A 131 1.58 18.65 -19.91
N ALA A 132 0.73 18.18 -18.99
CA ALA A 132 -0.01 18.98 -18.03
C ALA A 132 -0.32 18.13 -16.79
N VAL A 133 -0.56 18.79 -15.66
CA VAL A 133 -1.08 18.14 -14.45
C VAL A 133 -2.56 18.51 -14.29
N VAL A 134 -3.42 17.51 -14.20
CA VAL A 134 -4.84 17.67 -13.93
C VAL A 134 -5.11 17.27 -12.48
N LEU A 135 -5.67 18.20 -11.70
CA LEU A 135 -6.25 17.91 -10.39
C LEU A 135 -7.69 17.47 -10.61
N LEU A 136 -7.98 16.19 -10.41
CA LEU A 136 -9.33 15.65 -10.49
C LEU A 136 -9.99 15.78 -9.11
N ILE A 137 -10.91 16.75 -8.97
CA ILE A 137 -11.41 17.18 -7.68
C ILE A 137 -12.83 16.66 -7.44
N ASN A 138 -12.99 15.95 -6.33
CA ASN A 138 -14.28 15.54 -5.78
C ASN A 138 -14.23 15.62 -4.26
N SER A 139 -14.33 16.84 -3.73
CA SER A 139 -14.08 17.16 -2.33
C SER A 139 -15.02 18.25 -1.81
N PRO A 140 -15.60 18.05 -0.60
CA PRO A 140 -16.38 19.08 0.08
C PRO A 140 -15.50 20.18 0.72
N GLY A 141 -14.18 20.02 0.69
CA GLY A 141 -13.24 20.88 1.40
C GLY A 141 -12.63 20.19 2.62
N GLY A 142 -12.34 20.98 3.67
CA GLY A 142 -11.61 20.54 4.86
C GLY A 142 -10.70 21.62 5.42
N SER A 143 -9.51 21.23 5.84
CA SER A 143 -8.54 22.07 6.53
C SER A 143 -8.00 23.23 5.66
N PRO A 144 -8.08 24.50 6.13
CA PRO A 144 -7.48 25.62 5.43
C PRO A 144 -5.95 25.53 5.36
N VAL A 145 -5.31 24.88 6.34
CA VAL A 145 -3.85 24.69 6.35
C VAL A 145 -3.41 23.72 5.26
N GLN A 146 -4.08 22.59 5.13
CA GLN A 146 -3.76 21.60 4.09
C GLN A 146 -3.99 22.19 2.69
N ALA A 147 -5.09 22.93 2.50
CA ALA A 147 -5.35 23.62 1.23
C ALA A 147 -4.32 24.68 0.88
N GLY A 148 -3.89 25.47 1.87
CA GLY A 148 -2.80 26.46 1.69
C GLY A 148 -1.50 25.82 1.22
N ILE A 149 -1.07 24.72 1.87
CA ILE A 149 0.14 23.99 1.47
C ILE A 149 0.04 23.48 0.02
N ILE A 150 -1.10 22.91 -0.36
CA ILE A 150 -1.31 22.41 -1.73
C ILE A 150 -1.30 23.58 -2.73
N ASN A 151 -2.00 24.67 -2.43
CA ASN A 151 -2.07 25.86 -3.28
C ASN A 151 -0.67 26.48 -3.54
N ASP A 152 0.10 26.71 -2.48
CA ASP A 152 1.45 27.27 -2.57
C ASP A 152 2.37 26.36 -3.41
N GLU A 153 2.24 25.04 -3.25
CA GLU A 153 3.02 24.08 -4.03
C GLU A 153 2.60 24.02 -5.50
N ILE A 154 1.32 24.17 -5.82
CA ILE A 154 0.87 24.31 -7.22
C ILE A 154 1.57 25.52 -7.87
N VAL A 155 1.53 26.68 -7.21
CA VAL A 155 2.15 27.91 -7.72
C VAL A 155 3.65 27.71 -7.92
N ARG A 156 4.35 27.13 -6.93
CA ARG A 156 5.79 26.88 -6.99
C ARG A 156 6.17 25.87 -8.09
N LEU A 157 5.42 24.78 -8.23
CA LEU A 157 5.71 23.72 -9.21
C LEU A 157 5.44 24.19 -10.64
N LYS A 158 4.36 24.93 -10.88
CA LYS A 158 4.10 25.60 -12.17
C LYS A 158 5.27 26.48 -12.60
N ALA A 159 5.74 27.33 -11.70
CA ALA A 159 6.88 28.21 -11.97
C ALA A 159 8.19 27.43 -12.23
N LYS A 160 8.41 26.32 -11.51
CA LYS A 160 9.63 25.50 -11.63
C LYS A 160 9.68 24.71 -12.94
N TYR A 161 8.57 24.10 -13.36
CA TYR A 161 8.55 23.15 -14.48
C TYR A 161 7.93 23.74 -15.76
N ASN A 162 7.30 24.92 -15.68
CA ASN A 162 6.62 25.58 -16.80
C ASN A 162 5.58 24.66 -17.48
N LYS A 163 4.84 23.90 -16.67
CA LYS A 163 3.73 23.03 -17.11
C LYS A 163 2.41 23.57 -16.58
N PRO A 164 1.33 23.57 -17.38
CA PRO A 164 0.04 24.02 -16.93
C PRO A 164 -0.59 23.03 -15.93
N VAL A 165 -1.38 23.58 -15.02
CA VAL A 165 -2.23 22.83 -14.10
C VAL A 165 -3.69 23.13 -14.40
N TYR A 166 -4.50 22.10 -14.56
CA TYR A 166 -5.94 22.24 -14.73
C TYR A 166 -6.67 21.59 -13.56
N ALA A 167 -7.69 22.23 -13.02
CA ALA A 167 -8.63 21.61 -12.10
C ALA A 167 -9.82 21.10 -12.90
N VAL A 168 -10.15 19.82 -12.75
CA VAL A 168 -11.36 19.22 -13.31
C VAL A 168 -12.23 18.80 -12.14
N VAL A 169 -13.41 19.39 -12.02
CA VAL A 169 -14.36 19.10 -10.96
C VAL A 169 -15.28 17.98 -11.43
N GLU A 170 -15.38 16.92 -10.64
CA GLU A 170 -16.42 15.91 -10.78
C GLU A 170 -17.73 16.42 -10.16
N GLU A 171 -18.11 15.88 -9.00
CA GLU A 171 -19.35 16.25 -8.33
C GLU A 171 -19.20 17.53 -7.51
N THR A 172 -18.15 17.64 -6.69
CA THR A 172 -18.00 18.74 -5.74
C THR A 172 -16.58 19.30 -5.70
N CYS A 173 -16.45 20.63 -5.71
CA CYS A 173 -15.24 21.38 -5.43
C CYS A 173 -15.62 22.58 -4.55
N ALA A 174 -15.79 22.31 -3.26
CA ALA A 174 -16.27 23.28 -2.29
C ALA A 174 -15.20 23.65 -1.25
N SER A 175 -15.28 24.87 -0.72
CA SER A 175 -14.45 25.36 0.39
C SER A 175 -12.96 25.16 0.11
N ALA A 176 -12.22 24.49 0.99
CA ALA A 176 -10.79 24.18 0.82
C ALA A 176 -10.44 23.52 -0.53
N ALA A 177 -11.36 22.77 -1.16
CA ALA A 177 -11.11 22.21 -2.49
C ALA A 177 -11.10 23.30 -3.57
N TYR A 178 -11.99 24.29 -3.47
CA TYR A 178 -12.00 25.45 -4.35
C TYR A 178 -10.80 26.38 -4.10
N TYR A 179 -10.33 26.47 -2.85
CA TYR A 179 -9.06 27.13 -2.52
C TYR A 179 -7.89 26.55 -3.33
N ILE A 180 -7.81 25.21 -3.43
CA ILE A 180 -6.80 24.52 -4.24
C ILE A 180 -7.03 24.80 -5.73
N ALA A 181 -8.26 24.62 -6.22
CA ALA A 181 -8.60 24.80 -7.63
C ALA A 181 -8.27 26.21 -8.15
N ALA A 182 -8.39 27.23 -7.30
CA ALA A 182 -8.08 28.61 -7.64
C ALA A 182 -6.61 28.82 -8.08
N ALA A 183 -5.66 27.96 -7.71
CA ALA A 183 -4.28 28.06 -8.19
C ALA A 183 -4.04 27.48 -9.61
N ALA A 184 -5.03 26.77 -10.16
CA ALA A 184 -4.94 26.18 -11.51
C ALA A 184 -4.98 27.26 -12.61
N ASP A 185 -4.44 26.94 -13.77
CA ASP A 185 -4.52 27.78 -14.99
C ASP A 185 -5.92 27.77 -15.61
N GLY A 186 -6.67 26.69 -15.39
CA GLY A 186 -8.06 26.55 -15.81
C GLY A 186 -8.85 25.61 -14.90
N ILE A 187 -10.13 25.91 -14.70
CA ILE A 187 -11.08 25.15 -13.90
C ILE A 187 -12.22 24.71 -14.82
N PHE A 188 -12.38 23.39 -14.94
CA PHE A 188 -13.41 22.74 -15.74
C PHE A 188 -14.42 22.06 -14.84
N VAL A 189 -15.69 22.16 -15.20
CA VAL A 189 -16.82 21.65 -14.39
C VAL A 189 -17.84 20.96 -15.29
N ASP A 190 -18.62 20.03 -14.76
CA ASP A 190 -19.89 19.66 -15.39
C ASP A 190 -20.97 20.70 -15.04
N LYS A 191 -22.07 20.74 -15.83
CA LYS A 191 -23.21 21.65 -15.58
C LYS A 191 -23.74 21.54 -14.16
N ALA A 192 -23.80 20.32 -13.63
CA ALA A 192 -24.38 20.02 -12.32
C ALA A 192 -23.33 19.91 -11.19
N SER A 193 -22.03 20.07 -11.48
CA SER A 193 -21.00 20.13 -10.44
C SER A 193 -21.33 21.22 -9.43
N ILE A 194 -20.99 20.99 -8.17
CA ILE A 194 -21.16 21.95 -7.09
C ILE A 194 -19.82 22.59 -6.76
N VAL A 195 -19.73 23.90 -6.91
CA VAL A 195 -18.51 24.65 -6.61
C VAL A 195 -18.78 25.83 -5.69
N GLY A 196 -17.71 26.39 -5.13
CA GLY A 196 -17.80 27.55 -4.27
C GLY A 196 -17.66 27.18 -2.81
N SER A 197 -18.64 27.52 -1.99
CA SER A 197 -18.54 27.50 -0.52
C SER A 197 -17.32 28.28 -0.04
N ILE A 198 -17.12 29.46 -0.63
CA ILE A 198 -15.99 30.32 -0.32
C ILE A 198 -16.31 31.03 1.00
N GLY A 199 -15.79 30.45 2.08
CA GLY A 199 -16.05 30.86 3.45
C GLY A 199 -15.28 29.95 4.42
N VAL A 200 -15.32 30.33 5.70
CA VAL A 200 -14.67 29.59 6.79
C VAL A 200 -15.67 29.50 7.93
N LEU A 201 -15.76 28.33 8.53
CA LEU A 201 -16.60 28.10 9.70
C LEU A 201 -15.77 27.48 10.82
N MET A 202 -16.24 27.73 12.03
CA MET A 202 -15.82 27.01 13.22
C MET A 202 -17.10 26.67 13.97
N ASP A 203 -17.35 25.38 14.14
CA ASP A 203 -18.58 24.86 14.70
C ASP A 203 -18.32 24.04 15.97
N GLY A 204 -19.40 23.77 16.69
CA GLY A 204 -19.39 23.07 17.97
C GLY A 204 -20.72 23.24 18.71
N PHE A 205 -20.98 22.36 19.66
CA PHE A 205 -22.19 22.42 20.49
C PHE A 205 -21.88 22.99 21.87
N GLY A 206 -22.84 23.72 22.44
CA GLY A 206 -22.82 24.10 23.86
C GLY A 206 -23.76 23.22 24.68
N PHE A 207 -23.30 22.72 25.83
CA PHE A 207 -24.02 21.77 26.69
C PHE A 207 -24.36 22.32 28.09
N THR A 208 -24.06 23.59 28.38
CA THR A 208 -24.25 24.21 29.70
C THR A 208 -25.65 23.97 30.29
N GLY A 209 -26.71 24.26 29.53
CA GLY A 209 -28.09 24.06 29.98
C GLY A 209 -28.49 22.58 30.14
N THR A 210 -27.85 21.65 29.42
CA THR A 210 -28.07 20.22 29.60
C THR A 210 -27.42 19.73 30.88
N MET A 211 -26.19 20.19 31.16
CA MET A 211 -25.45 19.84 32.38
C MET A 211 -26.18 20.32 33.63
N GLU A 212 -26.70 21.54 33.61
CA GLU A 212 -27.50 22.10 34.72
C GLU A 212 -28.73 21.23 35.02
N LYS A 213 -29.49 20.82 33.99
CA LYS A 213 -30.67 19.95 34.15
C LYS A 213 -30.35 18.57 34.71
N LEU A 214 -29.16 18.05 34.39
CA LEU A 214 -28.70 16.73 34.86
C LEU A 214 -27.95 16.81 36.20
N GLY A 215 -27.77 18.00 36.77
CA GLY A 215 -27.01 18.18 38.01
C GLY A 215 -25.51 17.90 37.85
N VAL A 216 -24.96 18.05 36.64
CA VAL A 216 -23.54 17.85 36.37
C VAL A 216 -22.80 19.18 36.49
N GLU A 217 -21.85 19.24 37.42
CA GLU A 217 -21.02 20.43 37.64
C GLU A 217 -19.73 20.36 36.84
N ARG A 218 -19.38 21.45 36.15
CA ARG A 218 -18.08 21.59 35.49
C ARG A 218 -17.07 22.31 36.41
N ARG A 219 -15.95 21.66 36.71
CA ARG A 219 -14.86 22.20 37.54
C ARG A 219 -13.59 22.46 36.73
N LEU A 220 -13.63 23.46 35.85
CA LEU A 220 -12.46 23.83 35.04
C LEU A 220 -11.54 24.78 35.81
N LEU A 221 -10.28 24.41 35.92
CA LEU A 221 -9.19 25.27 36.33
C LEU A 221 -8.25 25.45 35.16
N THR A 222 -7.83 26.69 34.89
CA THR A 222 -6.92 27.00 33.78
C THR A 222 -5.82 27.96 34.21
N ALA A 223 -4.68 27.88 33.53
CA ALA A 223 -3.67 28.93 33.52
C ALA A 223 -3.77 29.66 32.18
N GLY A 224 -3.97 30.99 32.24
CA GLY A 224 -4.26 31.84 31.09
C GLY A 224 -5.76 32.07 30.87
N GLU A 225 -6.16 33.34 30.77
CA GLU A 225 -7.58 33.78 30.77
C GLU A 225 -8.43 33.12 29.67
N ASN A 226 -7.85 32.89 28.50
CA ASN A 226 -8.54 32.32 27.34
C ASN A 226 -8.30 30.82 27.16
N LYS A 227 -7.67 30.12 28.10
CA LYS A 227 -7.30 28.71 27.90
C LYS A 227 -8.51 27.76 27.90
N GLY A 228 -9.65 28.19 28.46
CA GLY A 228 -10.95 27.53 28.34
C GLY A 228 -11.79 27.98 27.14
N PHE A 229 -11.22 28.75 26.21
CA PHE A 229 -11.90 29.20 25.00
C PHE A 229 -12.40 28.01 24.16
N LEU A 230 -13.62 28.13 23.62
CA LEU A 230 -14.33 27.09 22.86
C LEU A 230 -14.62 25.81 23.63
N ASP A 231 -14.55 25.85 24.96
CA ASP A 231 -15.02 24.73 25.75
C ASP A 231 -16.56 24.58 25.62
N PRO A 232 -17.05 23.40 25.19
CA PRO A 232 -18.48 23.19 24.93
C PRO A 232 -19.32 23.11 26.20
N PHE A 233 -18.69 23.07 27.37
CA PHE A 233 -19.33 22.91 28.67
C PHE A 233 -19.32 24.21 29.49
N SER A 234 -18.88 25.32 28.90
CA SER A 234 -18.84 26.65 29.51
C SER A 234 -19.69 27.65 28.74
N PRO A 235 -20.23 28.67 29.41
CA PRO A 235 -20.81 29.80 28.71
C PRO A 235 -19.74 30.49 27.84
N GLN A 236 -20.07 30.79 26.59
CA GLN A 236 -19.22 31.58 25.71
C GLN A 236 -19.34 33.05 26.09
N THR A 237 -18.21 33.74 26.32
CA THR A 237 -18.21 35.19 26.57
C THR A 237 -18.18 35.98 25.26
N GLU A 238 -18.67 37.23 25.29
CA GLU A 238 -18.61 38.12 24.12
C GLU A 238 -17.17 38.41 23.67
N THR A 239 -16.22 38.52 24.61
CA THR A 239 -14.80 38.67 24.29
C THR A 239 -14.25 37.46 23.54
N GLN A 240 -14.59 36.24 23.99
CA GLN A 240 -14.20 35.01 23.30
C GLN A 240 -14.84 34.88 21.92
N ARG A 241 -16.13 35.27 21.79
CA ARG A 241 -16.82 35.34 20.50
C ARG A 241 -16.11 36.31 19.54
N ALA A 242 -15.70 37.48 20.03
CA ALA A 242 -14.97 38.45 19.22
C ALA A 242 -13.61 37.91 18.75
N TYR A 243 -12.86 37.20 19.60
CA TYR A 243 -11.60 36.54 19.20
C TYR A 243 -11.83 35.46 18.14
N ALA A 244 -12.86 34.62 18.31
CA ALA A 244 -13.27 33.63 17.33
C ALA A 244 -13.57 34.27 15.97
N GLN A 245 -14.37 35.34 15.98
CA GLN A 245 -14.79 36.02 14.77
C GLN A 245 -13.61 36.68 14.05
N ALA A 246 -12.74 37.38 14.78
CA ALA A 246 -11.54 38.00 14.19
C ALA A 246 -10.62 36.96 13.53
N MET A 247 -10.47 35.78 14.14
CA MET A 247 -9.71 34.67 13.55
C MET A 247 -10.38 34.15 12.27
N LEU A 248 -11.70 33.93 12.28
CA LEU A 248 -12.45 33.49 11.09
C LEU A 248 -12.35 34.52 9.96
N ASP A 249 -12.51 35.80 10.27
CA ASP A 249 -12.42 36.90 9.32
C ASP A 249 -11.04 36.94 8.67
N GLN A 250 -9.97 36.76 9.44
CA GLN A 250 -8.61 36.71 8.92
C GLN A 250 -8.41 35.56 7.93
N ILE A 251 -8.85 34.34 8.29
CA ILE A 251 -8.73 33.16 7.41
C ILE A 251 -9.60 33.35 6.16
N HIS A 252 -10.78 33.92 6.31
CA HIS A 252 -11.67 34.20 5.19
C HIS A 252 -11.05 35.20 4.22
N GLN A 253 -10.41 36.27 4.71
CA GLN A 253 -9.68 37.22 3.85
C GLN A 253 -8.54 36.56 3.08
N GLN A 254 -7.83 35.60 3.67
CA GLN A 254 -6.81 34.82 2.96
C GLN A 254 -7.43 34.01 1.81
N PHE A 255 -8.57 33.36 2.04
CA PHE A 255 -9.29 32.62 1.00
C PHE A 255 -9.77 33.55 -0.12
N ILE A 256 -10.39 34.68 0.21
CA ILE A 256 -10.78 35.70 -0.78
C ILE A 256 -9.57 36.14 -1.60
N GLY A 257 -8.42 36.37 -0.96
CA GLY A 257 -7.17 36.74 -1.61
C GLY A 257 -6.75 35.72 -2.67
N VAL A 258 -6.71 34.44 -2.31
CA VAL A 258 -6.34 33.36 -3.23
C VAL A 258 -7.32 33.25 -4.39
N VAL A 259 -8.63 33.33 -4.14
CA VAL A 259 -9.64 33.26 -5.22
C VAL A 259 -9.50 34.45 -6.17
N LYS A 260 -9.37 35.67 -5.64
CA LYS A 260 -9.20 36.87 -6.48
C LYS A 260 -7.91 36.80 -7.30
N GLN A 261 -6.81 36.36 -6.70
CA GLN A 261 -5.53 36.21 -7.40
C GLN A 261 -5.61 35.15 -8.50
N GLY A 262 -6.19 33.99 -8.20
CA GLY A 262 -6.29 32.86 -9.11
C GLY A 262 -7.26 33.09 -10.28
N ARG A 263 -8.42 33.70 -10.00
CA ARG A 263 -9.44 33.96 -11.02
C ARG A 263 -9.18 35.26 -11.80
N GLY A 264 -8.56 36.27 -11.18
CA GLY A 264 -8.25 37.55 -11.81
C GLY A 264 -9.49 38.24 -12.40
N ASP A 265 -9.32 38.85 -13.57
CA ASP A 265 -10.38 39.60 -14.28
C ASP A 265 -11.56 38.72 -14.74
N ARG A 266 -11.40 37.39 -14.72
CA ARG A 266 -12.49 36.46 -15.05
C ARG A 266 -13.60 36.51 -14.01
N LEU A 267 -13.25 36.77 -12.74
CA LEU A 267 -14.17 36.72 -11.61
C LEU A 267 -15.14 37.90 -11.60
N LYS A 268 -16.43 37.60 -11.67
CA LYS A 268 -17.50 38.60 -11.56
C LYS A 268 -18.06 38.57 -10.14
N VAL A 269 -17.48 39.40 -9.28
CA VAL A 269 -17.84 39.46 -7.85
C VAL A 269 -19.25 40.03 -7.67
N THR A 270 -20.08 39.29 -6.95
CA THR A 270 -21.37 39.72 -6.40
C THR A 270 -21.28 39.79 -4.86
N PRO A 271 -22.25 40.42 -4.17
CA PRO A 271 -22.29 40.44 -2.71
C PRO A 271 -22.24 39.04 -2.06
N GLU A 272 -22.72 38.03 -2.77
CA GLU A 272 -22.83 36.64 -2.30
C GLU A 272 -21.60 35.79 -2.61
N THR A 273 -20.69 36.25 -3.46
CA THR A 273 -19.56 35.43 -3.98
C THR A 273 -18.65 34.89 -2.87
N PHE A 274 -18.54 35.60 -1.74
CA PHE A 274 -17.72 35.19 -0.59
C PHE A 274 -18.58 34.95 0.66
N SER A 275 -19.84 34.55 0.49
CA SER A 275 -20.78 34.32 1.60
C SER A 275 -20.77 32.87 2.13
N GLY A 276 -20.04 31.96 1.48
CA GLY A 276 -20.11 30.53 1.76
C GLY A 276 -21.20 29.77 0.98
N LEU A 277 -21.93 30.42 0.07
CA LEU A 277 -22.88 29.76 -0.82
C LEU A 277 -22.22 28.86 -1.87
N PHE A 278 -23.02 27.96 -2.43
CA PHE A 278 -22.66 27.08 -3.54
C PHE A 278 -23.26 27.58 -4.85
N TRP A 279 -22.61 27.21 -5.95
CA TRP A 279 -23.09 27.45 -7.31
C TRP A 279 -23.01 26.16 -8.12
N THR A 280 -23.93 25.98 -9.05
CA THR A 280 -23.80 24.92 -10.06
C THR A 280 -22.64 25.25 -11.00
N GLY A 281 -22.07 24.25 -11.66
CA GLY A 281 -20.97 24.47 -12.60
C GLY A 281 -21.36 25.41 -13.74
N GLN A 282 -22.62 25.35 -14.20
CA GLN A 282 -23.16 26.31 -15.15
C GLN A 282 -23.07 27.77 -14.64
N GLN A 283 -23.57 28.03 -13.42
CA GLN A 283 -23.49 29.34 -12.79
C GLN A 283 -22.04 29.78 -12.53
N ALA A 284 -21.19 28.83 -12.14
CA ALA A 284 -19.79 29.09 -11.86
C ALA A 284 -19.03 29.60 -13.09
N VAL A 285 -19.31 29.05 -14.28
CA VAL A 285 -18.75 29.56 -15.54
C VAL A 285 -19.25 30.98 -15.81
N GLU A 286 -20.55 31.24 -15.63
CA GLU A 286 -21.14 32.57 -15.84
C GLU A 286 -20.53 33.63 -14.91
N MET A 287 -20.25 33.27 -13.66
CA MET A 287 -19.63 34.10 -12.62
C MET A 287 -18.09 34.17 -12.72
N GLY A 288 -17.48 33.34 -13.57
CA GLY A 288 -16.02 33.23 -13.69
C GLY A 288 -15.33 32.53 -12.51
N LEU A 289 -16.08 31.79 -11.70
CA LEU A 289 -15.54 30.84 -10.72
C LEU A 289 -14.99 29.58 -11.41
N ALA A 290 -15.52 29.23 -12.58
CA ALA A 290 -14.96 28.23 -13.48
C ALA A 290 -14.69 28.85 -14.87
N ASP A 291 -13.88 28.19 -15.69
CA ASP A 291 -13.50 28.68 -17.02
C ASP A 291 -14.38 28.07 -18.11
N GLN A 292 -14.65 26.78 -18.04
CA GLN A 292 -15.42 26.08 -19.06
C GLN A 292 -16.15 24.87 -18.52
N LEU A 293 -17.19 24.44 -19.23
CA LEU A 293 -17.74 23.11 -19.06
C LEU A 293 -16.80 22.06 -19.67
N GLY A 294 -16.56 20.97 -18.95
CA GLY A 294 -15.70 19.88 -19.42
C GLY A 294 -15.44 18.83 -18.36
N ASN A 295 -15.12 17.62 -18.80
CA ASN A 295 -14.66 16.52 -17.96
C ASN A 295 -13.19 16.20 -18.24
N LEU A 296 -12.63 15.21 -17.54
CA LEU A 296 -11.24 14.81 -17.67
C LEU A 296 -10.86 14.46 -19.11
N ASP A 297 -11.68 13.64 -19.78
CA ASP A 297 -11.42 13.21 -21.15
C ASP A 297 -11.40 14.39 -22.14
N TYR A 298 -12.32 15.35 -21.96
CA TYR A 298 -12.33 16.58 -22.75
C TYR A 298 -11.06 17.41 -22.52
N VAL A 299 -10.63 17.58 -21.28
CA VAL A 299 -9.41 18.33 -20.97
C VAL A 299 -8.17 17.63 -21.54
N ALA A 300 -8.04 16.32 -21.36
CA ALA A 300 -6.92 15.55 -21.90
C ALA A 300 -6.84 15.64 -23.43
N ARG A 301 -7.98 15.49 -24.11
CA ARG A 301 -8.06 15.49 -25.58
C ARG A 301 -7.95 16.88 -26.20
N GLU A 302 -8.79 17.81 -25.76
CA GLU A 302 -9.00 19.10 -26.45
C GLU A 302 -8.10 20.21 -25.92
N VAL A 303 -7.77 20.18 -24.62
CA VAL A 303 -7.00 21.25 -23.95
C VAL A 303 -5.52 20.88 -23.90
N VAL A 304 -5.19 19.72 -23.34
CA VAL A 304 -3.81 19.24 -23.19
C VAL A 304 -3.26 18.66 -24.49
N LYS A 305 -4.14 18.08 -25.33
CA LYS A 305 -3.78 17.37 -26.57
C LYS A 305 -2.91 16.13 -26.33
N ALA A 306 -3.14 15.48 -25.19
CA ALA A 306 -2.54 14.22 -24.81
C ALA A 306 -3.62 13.34 -24.18
N GLU A 307 -4.29 12.54 -25.01
CA GLU A 307 -5.44 11.71 -24.60
C GLU A 307 -5.09 10.60 -23.61
N ASP A 308 -3.84 10.13 -23.61
CA ASP A 308 -3.39 9.12 -22.65
C ASP A 308 -3.34 9.74 -21.25
N VAL A 309 -4.06 9.15 -20.30
CA VAL A 309 -4.19 9.65 -18.93
C VAL A 309 -3.46 8.69 -18.00
N ILE A 310 -2.49 9.23 -17.26
CA ILE A 310 -1.72 8.46 -16.27
C ILE A 310 -2.05 8.99 -14.87
N ASP A 311 -2.49 8.10 -13.98
CA ASP A 311 -2.80 8.41 -12.59
C ASP A 311 -1.53 8.41 -11.72
N TYR A 312 -1.20 9.55 -11.13
CA TYR A 312 -0.09 9.76 -10.20
C TYR A 312 -0.54 9.78 -8.74
N THR A 313 -1.83 9.57 -8.47
CA THR A 313 -2.41 9.62 -7.12
C THR A 313 -1.70 8.65 -6.19
N ARG A 314 -1.17 9.19 -5.09
CA ARG A 314 -0.60 8.36 -4.02
C ARG A 314 -1.72 7.97 -3.06
N ARG A 315 -1.84 6.66 -2.81
CA ARG A 315 -2.74 6.10 -1.80
C ARG A 315 -1.93 5.19 -0.88
N ASP A 316 -2.31 5.10 0.39
CA ASP A 316 -1.80 4.08 1.29
C ASP A 316 -1.92 2.71 0.61
N ASN A 317 -0.82 1.94 0.60
CA ASN A 317 -0.83 0.63 -0.01
C ASN A 317 -1.79 -0.31 0.76
N VAL A 318 -2.40 -1.27 0.05
CA VAL A 318 -3.43 -2.16 0.61
C VAL A 318 -2.89 -2.95 1.82
N ALA A 319 -1.61 -3.32 1.81
CA ALA A 319 -0.97 -4.03 2.91
C ALA A 319 -0.89 -3.18 4.18
N GLU A 320 -0.57 -1.89 4.05
CA GLU A 320 -0.51 -0.93 5.15
C GLU A 320 -1.90 -0.61 5.69
N ARG A 321 -2.92 -0.50 4.82
CA ARG A 321 -4.33 -0.38 5.27
C ARG A 321 -4.79 -1.61 6.05
N LEU A 322 -4.43 -2.81 5.57
CA LEU A 322 -4.71 -4.07 6.28
C LEU A 322 -3.95 -4.13 7.61
N ALA A 323 -2.67 -3.75 7.64
CA ALA A 323 -1.87 -3.72 8.85
C ALA A 323 -2.42 -2.71 9.87
N LYS A 324 -2.82 -1.51 9.45
CA LYS A 324 -3.49 -0.51 10.30
C LYS A 324 -4.79 -1.06 10.89
N LYS A 325 -5.64 -1.69 10.06
CA LYS A 325 -6.90 -2.31 10.51
C LYS A 325 -6.67 -3.48 11.47
N PHE A 326 -5.70 -4.34 11.18
CA PHE A 326 -5.38 -5.50 12.01
C PHE A 326 -4.73 -5.08 13.33
N GLY A 327 -3.78 -4.15 13.29
CA GLY A 327 -3.15 -3.57 14.47
C GLY A 327 -4.14 -2.87 15.39
N ALA A 328 -5.09 -2.11 14.83
CA ALA A 328 -6.18 -1.50 15.59
C ALA A 328 -7.09 -2.54 16.25
N ALA A 329 -7.44 -3.62 15.55
CA ALA A 329 -8.26 -4.71 16.11
C ALA A 329 -7.54 -5.45 17.26
N VAL A 330 -6.25 -5.75 17.09
CA VAL A 330 -5.43 -6.40 18.13
C VAL A 330 -5.22 -5.48 19.33
N GLY A 331 -4.96 -4.19 19.09
CA GLY A 331 -4.80 -3.18 20.15
C GLY A 331 -6.07 -3.01 20.98
N MET A 332 -7.24 -2.90 20.34
CA MET A 332 -8.53 -2.86 21.03
C MET A 332 -8.82 -4.17 21.80
N GLY A 333 -8.44 -5.32 21.25
CA GLY A 333 -8.54 -6.61 21.93
C GLY A 333 -7.68 -6.71 23.19
N ALA A 334 -6.44 -6.22 23.13
CA ALA A 334 -5.53 -6.17 24.28
C ALA A 334 -6.02 -5.22 25.39
N VAL A 335 -6.54 -4.04 25.01
CA VAL A 335 -7.14 -3.09 25.97
C VAL A 335 -8.40 -3.67 26.63
N LYS A 336 -9.27 -4.35 25.86
CA LYS A 336 -10.43 -5.07 26.44
C LYS A 336 -10.01 -6.20 27.36
N GLY A 337 -8.96 -6.94 27.01
CA GLY A 337 -8.42 -8.02 27.85
C GLY A 337 -7.86 -7.50 29.17
N LEU A 338 -7.12 -6.39 29.14
CA LEU A 338 -6.57 -5.74 30.34
C LEU A 338 -7.67 -5.09 31.20
N ALA A 339 -8.67 -4.46 30.59
CA ALA A 339 -9.82 -3.90 31.31
C ALA A 339 -10.68 -4.98 31.97
N ALA A 340 -10.82 -6.14 31.34
CA ALA A 340 -11.52 -7.29 31.92
C ALA A 340 -10.78 -7.93 33.12
N LEU A 341 -9.45 -7.77 33.17
CA LEU A 341 -8.61 -8.24 34.28
C LEU A 341 -8.59 -7.26 35.48
N GLN A 342 -9.01 -6.00 35.29
CA GLN A 342 -8.95 -4.95 36.31
C GLN A 342 -10.29 -4.63 36.99
N LEU A 343 -11.41 -5.22 36.56
CA LEU A 343 -12.70 -5.02 37.24
C LEU A 343 -12.83 -5.95 38.46
N PRO A 344 -12.94 -5.43 39.69
CA PRO A 344 -13.31 -6.24 40.83
C PRO A 344 -14.76 -6.70 40.66
N GLN A 345 -14.99 -8.00 40.75
CA GLN A 345 -16.33 -8.58 40.84
C GLN A 345 -16.96 -8.11 42.17
N LEU A 346 -17.78 -7.06 42.12
CA LEU A 346 -18.61 -6.67 43.27
C LEU A 346 -19.68 -7.75 43.45
N ARG A 347 -19.59 -8.49 44.56
CA ARG A 347 -20.61 -9.41 45.05
C ARG A 347 -21.57 -8.70 46.00
#